data_AF-A0A9R0J9L9-F1
#
_entry.id   AF-A0A9R0J9L9-F1
#
_cell.length_a   1.000
_cell.length_b   1.000
_cell.length_c   1.000
_cell.angle_alpha   90.00
_cell.angle_beta   90.00
_cell.angle_gamma   90.00
#
_symmetry.space_group_name_H-M   'P 1'
#
loop_
_entity.id
_entity.type
_entity.pdbx_description
1 polymer ?
#
loop_
_entity_poly.entity_id
_entity_poly.type
_entity_poly.pdbx_seq_one_letter_code
_entity_poly.pdbx_strand_id
1 'polypeptide(L)'
;MALEKVFIAKNTSVVQDEVLAHRLGLIPLRVDPRMFSYKSEKDEPNEKNTIVFGLHAQCNRGEPRRSVKSEELKWLPNGSMFLLDIENKESSSTTTPRTYTNFKSSQEMQPELSENLIHPKNPDITIARFGPGQEIELEVHAVKGVGKEHAKWSPVATAWYRMLHEVNNGYTASWT
;
A
#
# COMPACT_ATOMS: atom_id res chain seq x y z
N MET A 1 -4.94 -0.14 6.81
CA MET A 1 -4.51 0.88 5.83
C MET A 1 -4.37 0.21 4.48
N ALA A 2 -4.48 0.96 3.39
CA ALA A 2 -4.32 0.42 2.03
C ALA A 2 -3.65 1.45 1.11
N LEU A 3 -3.08 0.98 0.01
CA LEU A 3 -2.48 1.82 -1.02
C LEU A 3 -3.56 2.59 -1.80
N GLU A 4 -3.38 3.91 -1.91
CA GLU A 4 -4.37 4.83 -2.48
C GLU A 4 -3.84 5.55 -3.71
N LYS A 5 -2.73 6.27 -3.56
CA LYS A 5 -2.11 7.02 -4.66
C LYS A 5 -0.88 6.27 -5.16
N VAL A 6 -0.76 6.16 -6.48
CA VAL A 6 0.36 5.52 -7.15
C VAL A 6 0.96 6.55 -8.10
N PHE A 7 2.23 6.88 -7.89
CA PHE A 7 3.03 7.76 -8.72
C PHE A 7 3.97 6.89 -9.53
N ILE A 8 3.83 6.92 -10.86
CA ILE A 8 4.63 6.08 -11.76
C ILE A 8 5.62 7.00 -12.46
N ALA A 9 6.92 6.79 -12.22
CA ALA A 9 7.98 7.48 -12.96
C ALA A 9 8.24 6.78 -14.29
N LYS A 10 8.21 5.44 -14.28
CA LYS A 10 8.45 4.62 -15.47
C LYS A 10 7.69 3.31 -15.39
N ASN A 11 6.93 2.99 -16.43
CA ASN A 11 6.36 1.66 -16.62
C ASN A 11 6.55 1.23 -18.08
N THR A 12 7.41 0.24 -18.29
CA THR A 12 7.60 -0.40 -19.61
C THR A 12 7.11 -1.85 -19.62
N SER A 13 6.39 -2.25 -18.58
CA SER A 13 5.80 -3.58 -18.45
C SER A 13 4.60 -3.76 -19.39
N VAL A 14 4.11 -5.00 -19.49
CA VAL A 14 2.90 -5.30 -20.27
C VAL A 14 1.62 -4.87 -19.53
N VAL A 15 1.70 -4.63 -18.21
CA VAL A 15 0.55 -4.26 -17.39
C VAL A 15 0.34 -2.75 -17.51
N GLN A 16 -0.87 -2.35 -17.86
CA GLN A 16 -1.25 -0.94 -17.93
C GLN A 16 -1.19 -0.27 -16.55
N ASP A 17 -0.95 1.04 -16.53
CA ASP A 17 -0.74 1.83 -15.32
C ASP A 17 -1.94 1.75 -14.37
N GLU A 18 -3.16 1.87 -14.89
CA GLU A 18 -4.40 1.80 -14.10
C GLU A 18 -4.62 0.41 -13.51
N VAL A 19 -4.27 -0.64 -14.25
CA VAL A 19 -4.40 -2.04 -13.80
C VAL A 19 -3.33 -2.33 -12.74
N LEU A 20 -2.12 -1.84 -12.93
CA LEU A 20 -1.02 -1.95 -11.97
C LEU A 20 -1.40 -1.25 -10.66
N ALA A 21 -1.87 -0.01 -10.74
CA ALA A 21 -2.30 0.76 -9.58
C ALA A 21 -3.44 0.08 -8.82
N HIS A 22 -4.43 -0.46 -9.54
CA HIS A 22 -5.53 -1.19 -8.93
C HIS A 22 -5.04 -2.45 -8.17
N ARG A 23 -4.10 -3.20 -8.75
CA ARG A 23 -3.51 -4.39 -8.10
C ARG A 23 -2.73 -4.02 -6.84
N LEU A 24 -1.93 -2.96 -6.89
CA LEU A 24 -1.21 -2.43 -5.73
C LEU A 24 -2.19 -2.04 -4.63
N GLY A 25 -3.31 -1.39 -4.97
CA GLY A 25 -4.37 -1.02 -4.04
C GLY A 25 -4.95 -2.18 -3.20
N LEU A 26 -4.90 -3.41 -3.72
CA LEU A 26 -5.43 -4.61 -3.07
C LEU A 26 -4.39 -5.38 -2.24
N ILE A 27 -3.12 -4.97 -2.23
CA ILE A 27 -2.08 -5.62 -1.43
C ILE A 27 -2.34 -5.30 0.05
N PRO A 28 -2.60 -6.32 0.90
CA PRO A 28 -2.79 -6.08 2.32
C PRO A 28 -1.46 -5.67 2.94
N LEU A 29 -1.48 -4.57 3.69
CA LEU A 29 -0.31 -4.09 4.43
C LEU A 29 -0.38 -4.56 5.88
N ARG A 30 0.73 -5.05 6.41
CA ARG A 30 0.89 -5.19 7.86
C ARG A 30 1.22 -3.80 8.38
N VAL A 31 0.25 -3.16 9.03
CA VAL A 31 0.38 -1.85 9.69
C VAL A 31 -0.74 -1.77 10.74
N ASP A 32 -0.47 -1.26 11.94
CA ASP A 32 -1.53 -0.93 12.89
C ASP A 32 -2.22 0.38 12.48
N PRO A 33 -3.49 0.36 12.03
CA PRO A 33 -4.19 1.57 11.62
C PRO A 33 -4.45 2.54 12.79
N ARG A 34 -4.27 2.14 14.06
CA ARG A 34 -4.49 3.00 15.22
C ARG A 34 -3.39 4.06 15.38
N MET A 35 -2.19 3.79 14.86
CA MET A 35 -1.05 4.70 14.93
C MET A 35 -1.17 5.90 13.97
N PHE A 36 -2.08 5.82 12.98
CA PHE A 36 -2.21 6.81 11.91
C PHE A 36 -3.54 7.57 11.96
N SER A 37 -3.50 8.85 11.58
CA SER A 37 -4.68 9.70 11.46
C SER A 37 -5.34 9.55 10.08
N TYR A 38 -6.64 9.83 10.00
CA TYR A 38 -7.31 9.95 8.71
C TYR A 38 -6.80 11.19 7.96
N LYS A 39 -6.64 11.05 6.64
CA LYS A 39 -6.24 12.14 5.76
C LYS A 39 -7.50 12.84 5.23
N SER A 40 -7.60 14.15 5.42
CA SER A 40 -8.64 14.98 4.79
C SER A 40 -8.27 15.35 3.35
N GLU A 41 -9.24 15.77 2.54
CA GLU A 41 -9.00 16.19 1.14
C GLU A 41 -8.00 17.34 1.03
N LYS A 42 -8.08 18.30 1.96
CA LYS A 42 -7.19 19.48 2.03
C LYS A 42 -5.87 19.22 2.75
N ASP A 43 -5.71 18.05 3.36
CA ASP A 43 -4.53 17.74 4.15
C ASP A 43 -3.39 17.27 3.23
N GLU A 44 -2.18 17.75 3.50
CA GLU A 44 -0.98 17.30 2.80
C GLU A 44 -0.55 15.93 3.33
N PRO A 45 0.01 15.04 2.50
CA PRO A 45 0.61 13.81 2.98
C PRO A 45 1.76 14.10 3.96
N ASN A 46 1.63 13.65 5.20
CA ASN A 46 2.58 13.84 6.30
C ASN A 46 2.92 12.51 6.98
N GLU A 47 3.86 12.55 7.92
CA GLU A 47 4.36 11.36 8.62
C GLU A 47 3.30 10.64 9.48
N LYS A 48 2.18 11.29 9.81
CA LYS A 48 1.12 10.74 10.67
C LYS A 48 -0.07 10.18 9.90
N ASN A 49 -0.27 10.63 8.66
CA ASN A 49 -1.44 10.26 7.85
C ASN A 49 -1.08 9.32 6.69
N THR A 50 0.18 9.30 6.26
CA THR A 50 0.62 8.62 5.03
C THR A 50 1.84 7.75 5.28
N ILE A 51 1.87 6.58 4.64
CA ILE A 51 3.07 5.72 4.55
C ILE A 51 3.46 5.64 3.09
N VAL A 52 4.75 5.83 2.80
CA VAL A 52 5.26 5.76 1.42
C VAL A 52 5.99 4.44 1.22
N PHE A 53 5.75 3.78 0.08
CA PHE A 53 6.57 2.68 -0.40
C PHE A 53 7.12 2.99 -1.79
N GLY A 54 8.35 2.58 -2.05
CA GLY A 54 8.97 2.60 -3.37
C GLY A 54 9.05 1.20 -3.97
N LEU A 55 8.85 1.10 -5.28
CA LEU A 55 9.10 -0.09 -6.07
C LEU A 55 10.00 0.27 -7.25
N HIS A 56 11.20 -0.31 -7.27
CA HIS A 56 12.12 -0.20 -8.38
C HIS A 56 12.56 -1.60 -8.80
N ALA A 57 12.01 -2.08 -9.91
CA ALA A 57 12.27 -3.41 -10.43
C ALA A 57 12.59 -3.33 -11.92
N GLN A 58 13.64 -4.04 -12.34
CA GLN A 58 14.08 -4.13 -13.73
C GLN A 58 14.44 -5.57 -14.09
N CYS A 59 14.29 -5.93 -15.36
CA CYS A 59 14.74 -7.19 -15.93
C CYS A 59 15.71 -6.88 -17.07
N ASN A 60 16.98 -7.28 -16.96
CA ASN A 60 17.97 -6.94 -17.97
C ASN A 60 17.76 -7.73 -19.26
N ARG A 61 18.28 -7.20 -20.38
CA ARG A 61 18.27 -7.95 -21.66
C ARG A 61 19.14 -9.21 -21.50
N GLY A 62 18.56 -10.37 -21.77
CA GLY A 62 19.23 -11.67 -21.66
C GLY A 62 18.93 -12.44 -20.38
N GLU A 63 18.29 -11.82 -19.39
CA GLU A 63 17.80 -12.52 -18.20
C GLU A 63 16.49 -13.26 -18.50
N PRO A 64 16.21 -14.37 -17.78
CA PRO A 64 14.93 -15.04 -17.89
C PRO A 64 13.78 -14.15 -17.41
N ARG A 65 12.56 -14.44 -17.86
CA ARG A 65 11.35 -13.76 -17.37
C ARG A 65 11.27 -13.87 -15.85
N ARG A 66 11.10 -12.72 -15.19
CA ARG A 66 10.99 -12.61 -13.74
C ARG A 66 9.60 -12.11 -13.35
N SER A 67 9.09 -12.56 -12.21
CA SER A 67 7.88 -12.01 -11.60
C SER A 67 8.28 -11.04 -10.50
N VAL A 68 7.77 -9.80 -10.57
CA VAL A 68 7.92 -8.81 -9.50
C VAL A 68 6.89 -9.11 -8.42
N LYS A 69 7.36 -9.23 -7.18
CA LYS A 69 6.53 -9.62 -6.03
C LYS A 69 6.31 -8.46 -5.07
N SER A 70 5.33 -8.59 -4.19
CA SER A 70 5.01 -7.59 -3.18
C SER A 70 6.13 -7.36 -2.18
N GLU A 71 6.98 -8.35 -1.88
CA GLU A 71 8.18 -8.16 -1.04
C GLU A 71 9.16 -7.11 -1.57
N GLU A 72 9.11 -6.78 -2.86
CA GLU A 72 9.96 -5.77 -3.48
C GLU A 72 9.50 -4.32 -3.18
N LEU A 73 8.30 -4.15 -2.59
CA LEU A 73 7.84 -2.86 -2.08
C LEU A 73 8.59 -2.50 -0.80
N LYS A 74 9.47 -1.49 -0.90
CA LYS A 74 10.28 -1.02 0.21
C LYS A 74 9.63 0.19 0.86
N TRP A 75 9.48 0.15 2.18
CA TRP A 75 9.01 1.31 2.94
C TRP A 75 10.05 2.43 2.89
N LEU A 76 9.56 3.66 2.67
CA LEU A 76 10.35 4.89 2.64
C LEU A 76 9.97 5.76 3.85
N PRO A 77 10.73 5.71 4.95
CA PRO A 77 10.36 6.37 6.21
C PRO A 77 10.51 7.89 6.18
N ASN A 78 11.28 8.41 5.23
CA ASN A 78 11.54 9.84 5.03
C ASN A 78 10.53 10.49 4.07
N GLY A 79 9.57 9.73 3.55
CA GLY A 79 8.57 10.20 2.59
C GLY A 79 8.93 9.92 1.13
N SER A 80 8.23 10.60 0.23
CA SER A 80 8.40 10.51 -1.22
C SER A 80 9.75 11.09 -1.66
N MET A 81 10.43 10.37 -2.55
CA MET A 81 11.65 10.82 -3.23
C MET A 81 11.32 11.50 -4.57
N PHE A 82 10.13 11.26 -5.11
CA PHE A 82 9.70 11.88 -6.36
C PHE A 82 9.42 13.37 -6.18
N LEU A 83 9.96 14.16 -7.10
CA LEU A 83 9.81 15.61 -7.09
C LEU A 83 8.45 16.01 -7.63
N LEU A 84 7.85 17.01 -7.00
CA LEU A 84 6.71 17.72 -7.54
C LEU A 84 7.23 18.76 -8.53
N ASP A 85 7.01 18.54 -9.83
CA ASP A 85 7.27 19.56 -10.84
C ASP A 85 6.26 20.71 -10.68
N ILE A 86 6.66 21.76 -9.97
CA ILE A 86 5.87 22.99 -9.88
C ILE A 86 6.20 23.83 -11.11
N GLU A 87 5.32 23.84 -12.11
CA GLU A 87 5.40 24.70 -13.30
C GLU A 87 5.18 26.21 -13.02
N ASN A 88 5.42 26.71 -11.81
CA ASN A 88 5.28 28.14 -11.52
C ASN A 88 6.64 28.80 -11.25
N LYS A 89 7.14 29.46 -12.30
CA LYS A 89 8.05 30.60 -12.23
C LYS A 89 7.54 31.61 -11.20
N GLU A 90 8.34 31.90 -10.19
CA GLU A 90 8.82 33.25 -9.83
C GLU A 90 9.45 33.25 -8.43
N SER A 91 10.74 33.62 -8.41
CA SER A 91 11.49 34.29 -7.33
C SER A 91 11.06 34.07 -5.87
N SER A 92 11.84 33.29 -5.12
CA SER A 92 12.67 33.80 -3.99
C SER A 92 13.21 32.67 -3.10
N SER A 93 14.53 32.68 -2.91
CA SER A 93 15.32 32.20 -1.76
C SER A 93 14.99 30.84 -1.12
N THR A 94 15.96 29.92 -1.23
CA THR A 94 16.14 28.66 -0.44
C THR A 94 14.98 27.68 -0.49
N THR A 95 14.85 26.92 -1.58
CA THR A 95 13.79 25.92 -1.70
C THR A 95 14.38 24.53 -1.84
N THR A 96 14.34 23.77 -0.75
CA THR A 96 14.44 22.31 -0.83
C THR A 96 13.42 21.82 -1.88
N PRO A 97 13.81 20.87 -2.74
CA PRO A 97 12.90 20.37 -3.76
C PRO A 97 11.67 19.77 -3.07
N ARG A 98 10.47 20.24 -3.44
CA ARG A 98 9.21 19.76 -2.87
C ARG A 98 8.91 18.37 -3.44
N THR A 99 8.63 17.40 -2.58
CA THR A 99 8.22 16.06 -2.98
C THR A 99 6.70 15.88 -2.78
N TYR A 100 6.15 14.72 -3.14
CA TYR A 100 4.72 14.43 -2.95
C TYR A 100 4.29 14.27 -1.48
N THR A 101 5.23 14.43 -0.54
CA THR A 101 4.98 14.38 0.90
C THR A 101 5.71 15.50 1.63
N ASN A 102 5.12 15.98 2.72
CA ASN A 102 5.71 16.99 3.60
C ASN A 102 6.05 16.36 4.96
N PHE A 103 7.06 15.47 4.98
CA PHE A 103 7.48 14.77 6.19
C PHE A 103 8.43 15.65 6.98
N LYS A 104 8.06 15.98 8.23
CA LYS A 104 8.90 16.81 9.10
C LYS A 104 9.95 16.00 9.87
N SER A 105 9.72 14.69 9.99
CA SER A 105 10.57 13.76 10.71
C SER A 105 10.46 12.36 10.08
N SER A 106 11.49 11.55 10.27
CA SER A 106 11.49 10.15 9.82
C SER A 106 10.55 9.30 10.67
N GLN A 107 9.74 8.47 10.03
CA GLN A 107 8.87 7.51 10.70
C GLN A 107 9.66 6.42 11.46
N GLU A 108 10.94 6.18 11.13
CA GLU A 108 11.81 5.25 11.88
C GLU A 108 12.14 5.72 13.29
N MET A 109 12.10 7.04 13.53
CA MET A 109 12.38 7.59 14.86
C MET A 109 11.25 7.30 15.86
N GLN A 110 10.13 6.73 15.41
CA GLN A 110 9.08 6.23 16.28
C GLN A 110 9.41 4.79 16.68
N PRO A 111 9.76 4.51 17.96
CA PRO A 111 10.15 3.18 18.41
C PRO A 111 9.03 2.13 18.24
N GLU A 112 7.77 2.56 18.16
CA GLU A 112 6.62 1.68 17.89
C GLU A 112 6.56 1.16 16.44
N LEU A 113 7.24 1.84 15.50
CA LEU A 113 7.26 1.50 14.08
C LEU A 113 8.52 0.71 13.67
N SER A 114 9.63 0.86 14.41
CA SER A 114 10.95 0.32 14.06
C SER A 114 11.08 -1.21 14.23
N GLU A 115 10.16 -1.87 14.95
CA GLU A 115 10.12 -3.35 15.06
C GLU A 115 9.58 -4.04 13.79
N ASN A 116 9.96 -3.58 12.59
CA ASN A 116 9.59 -4.14 11.29
C ASN A 116 8.06 -4.21 11.05
N LEU A 117 7.30 -3.24 11.56
CA LEU A 117 5.84 -3.33 11.48
C LEU A 117 5.30 -3.11 10.08
N ILE A 118 5.99 -2.32 9.24
CA ILE A 118 5.48 -1.81 7.96
C ILE A 118 6.04 -2.61 6.78
N HIS A 119 5.26 -3.57 6.28
CA HIS A 119 5.56 -4.32 5.06
C HIS A 119 4.27 -4.92 4.49
N PRO A 120 4.26 -5.35 3.21
CA PRO A 120 3.15 -6.13 2.67
C PRO A 120 2.94 -7.41 3.48
N LYS A 121 1.71 -7.65 3.94
CA LYS A 121 1.36 -8.77 4.82
C LYS A 121 1.69 -10.13 4.18
N ASN A 122 1.55 -10.21 2.86
CA ASN A 122 1.87 -11.38 2.06
C ASN A 122 3.00 -10.99 1.09
N PRO A 123 4.21 -11.57 1.23
CA PRO A 123 5.37 -11.20 0.41
C PRO A 123 5.36 -11.79 -1.01
N ASP A 124 4.58 -12.85 -1.25
CA ASP A 124 4.58 -13.61 -2.51
C ASP A 124 3.47 -13.18 -3.50
N ILE A 125 2.84 -12.03 -3.28
CA ILE A 125 1.81 -11.53 -4.21
C ILE A 125 2.53 -11.03 -5.47
N THR A 126 2.27 -11.67 -6.61
CA THR A 126 2.81 -11.19 -7.88
C THR A 126 2.13 -9.87 -8.27
N ILE A 127 2.94 -8.83 -8.54
CA ILE A 127 2.50 -7.51 -9.01
C ILE A 127 2.51 -7.48 -10.55
N ALA A 128 3.62 -7.88 -11.16
CA ALA A 128 3.79 -7.88 -12.61
C ALA A 128 4.75 -8.99 -13.04
N ARG A 129 4.69 -9.40 -14.31
CA ARG A 129 5.65 -10.33 -14.91
C ARG A 129 6.43 -9.57 -15.98
N PHE A 130 7.75 -9.61 -15.89
CA PHE A 130 8.66 -8.92 -16.80
C PHE A 130 9.21 -9.86 -17.86
N GLY A 131 9.29 -9.32 -19.07
CA GLY A 131 10.18 -9.78 -20.11
C GLY A 131 11.54 -9.08 -20.05
N PRO A 132 12.53 -9.58 -20.82
CA PRO A 132 13.85 -8.97 -20.90
C PRO A 132 13.77 -7.51 -21.39
N GLY A 133 14.40 -6.60 -20.67
CA GLY A 133 14.45 -5.17 -20.97
C GLY A 133 13.28 -4.34 -20.42
N GLN A 134 12.38 -4.93 -19.62
CA GLN A 134 11.28 -4.21 -18.98
C GLN A 134 11.65 -3.75 -17.56
N GLU A 135 11.00 -2.67 -17.13
CA GLU A 135 11.26 -1.97 -15.88
C GLU A 135 9.99 -1.26 -15.39
N ILE A 136 9.84 -1.22 -14.05
CA ILE A 136 8.88 -0.39 -13.32
C ILE A 136 9.64 0.39 -12.25
N GLU A 137 9.40 1.69 -12.22
CA GLU A 137 9.79 2.61 -11.16
C GLU A 137 8.56 3.41 -10.72
N LEU A 138 8.16 3.23 -9.46
CA LEU A 138 6.99 3.88 -8.90
C LEU A 138 7.09 4.09 -7.38
N GLU A 139 6.29 5.03 -6.88
CA GLU A 139 6.04 5.27 -5.47
C GLU A 139 4.54 5.12 -5.18
N VAL A 140 4.20 4.58 -4.01
CA VAL A 140 2.81 4.42 -3.58
C VAL A 140 2.60 4.97 -2.19
N HIS A 141 1.49 5.67 -2.00
CA HIS A 141 1.09 6.24 -0.72
C HIS A 141 -0.06 5.42 -0.13
N ALA A 142 0.16 4.88 1.05
CA ALA A 142 -0.83 4.21 1.85
C ALA A 142 -1.52 5.20 2.80
N VAL A 143 -2.84 5.10 2.90
CA VAL A 143 -3.64 5.90 3.82
C VAL A 143 -4.58 5.03 4.64
N LYS A 144 -5.03 5.61 5.75
CA LYS A 144 -6.11 5.05 6.56
C LYS A 144 -7.46 5.37 5.91
N GLY A 145 -8.31 4.36 5.79
CA GLY A 145 -9.64 4.46 5.19
C GLY A 145 -10.56 3.34 5.71
N VAL A 146 -11.82 3.34 5.26
CA VAL A 146 -12.86 2.43 5.77
C VAL A 146 -13.39 1.55 4.64
N GLY A 147 -13.66 0.27 4.92
CA GLY A 147 -14.17 -0.69 3.95
C GLY A 147 -15.49 -0.29 3.26
N LYS A 148 -16.25 0.64 3.88
CA LYS A 148 -17.45 1.25 3.29
C LYS A 148 -17.13 2.11 2.06
N GLU A 149 -15.98 2.77 2.04
CA GLU A 149 -15.55 3.62 0.92
C GLU A 149 -15.02 2.78 -0.23
N HIS A 150 -14.22 1.76 0.09
CA HIS A 150 -13.70 0.80 -0.89
C HIS A 150 -13.33 -0.53 -0.24
N ALA A 151 -13.58 -1.64 -0.95
CA ALA A 151 -13.34 -3.00 -0.45
C ALA A 151 -11.88 -3.26 -0.02
N LYS A 152 -10.91 -2.52 -0.59
CA LYS A 152 -9.48 -2.62 -0.24
C LYS A 152 -9.18 -2.29 1.24
N TRP A 153 -10.04 -1.53 1.90
CA TRP A 153 -9.93 -1.25 3.34
C TRP A 153 -10.71 -2.24 4.21
N SER A 154 -11.33 -3.27 3.63
CA SER A 154 -11.92 -4.35 4.42
C SER A 154 -10.82 -5.10 5.18
N PRO A 155 -10.87 -5.18 6.53
CA PRO A 155 -9.84 -5.87 7.32
C PRO A 155 -10.03 -7.39 7.33
N VAL A 156 -11.15 -7.90 6.80
CA VAL A 156 -11.53 -9.30 6.81
C VAL A 156 -11.82 -9.80 5.40
N ALA A 157 -11.46 -11.05 5.12
CA ALA A 157 -11.82 -11.72 3.87
C ALA A 157 -13.32 -12.06 3.83
N THR A 158 -13.84 -12.66 4.90
CA THR A 158 -15.26 -12.92 5.07
C THR A 158 -15.60 -12.96 6.55
N ALA A 159 -16.60 -12.21 6.97
CA ALA A 159 -17.19 -12.30 8.29
C ALA A 159 -18.69 -12.60 8.12
N TRP A 160 -19.14 -13.70 8.72
CA TRP A 160 -20.53 -14.15 8.63
C TRP A 160 -20.91 -14.88 9.91
N TYR A 161 -22.21 -15.00 10.15
CA TYR A 161 -22.75 -15.79 11.26
C TYR A 161 -23.82 -16.74 10.72
N ARG A 162 -24.06 -17.82 11.45
CA ARG A 162 -25.22 -18.70 11.22
C ARG A 162 -25.90 -19.00 12.53
N MET A 163 -27.21 -19.14 12.46
CA MET A 163 -27.97 -19.65 13.58
C MET A 163 -27.60 -21.11 13.85
N LEU A 164 -27.53 -21.47 15.12
CA LEU A 164 -27.46 -22.88 15.52
C LEU A 164 -28.78 -23.53 15.12
N HIS A 165 -28.71 -24.63 14.38
CA HIS A 165 -29.89 -25.37 13.97
C HIS A 165 -30.24 -26.37 15.09
N GLU A 166 -31.40 -26.18 15.72
CA GLU A 166 -31.94 -27.16 16.66
C GLU A 166 -32.81 -28.16 15.90
N VAL A 167 -32.44 -29.43 15.96
CA VAL A 167 -33.22 -30.53 15.38
C VAL A 167 -33.83 -31.32 16.54
N ASN A 168 -35.09 -31.05 16.84
CA ASN A 168 -35.86 -31.85 17.79
C ASN A 168 -36.38 -33.11 17.10
N ASN A 169 -35.62 -34.20 17.22
CA ASN A 169 -36.19 -35.54 17.02
C ASN A 169 -37.09 -35.79 18.23
N GLY A 170 -38.42 -35.76 18.07
CA GLY A 170 -39.43 -35.78 19.14
C GLY A 170 -39.44 -36.98 20.11
N TYR A 171 -38.31 -37.65 20.34
CA TYR A 171 -38.12 -38.63 21.39
C TYR A 171 -37.62 -37.94 22.66
N THR A 172 -38.53 -37.70 23.60
CA THR A 172 -38.17 -37.51 25.01
C THR A 172 -37.64 -38.85 25.53
N ALA A 173 -36.31 -39.00 25.64
CA ALA A 173 -35.72 -40.12 26.35
C ALA A 173 -36.01 -39.95 27.85
N SER A 174 -37.10 -40.56 28.32
CA SER A 174 -37.37 -40.75 29.74
C SER A 174 -36.44 -41.84 30.25
N TRP A 175 -35.31 -41.44 30.84
CA TRP A 175 -34.51 -42.34 31.65
C TRP A 175 -35.16 -42.43 33.04
N THR A 176 -35.61 -43.63 33.39
CA THR A 176 -35.97 -44.02 34.77
C THR A 176 -34.74 -44.54 35.50
#